data_AF-A0A4Q0A1C2-F1
#
_entry.id   AF-A0A4Q0A1C2-F1
#
_cell.length_a   1.000
_cell.length_b   1.000
_cell.length_c   1.000
_cell.angle_alpha   90.00
_cell.angle_beta   90.00
_cell.angle_gamma   90.00
#
_symmetry.space_group_name_H-M   'P 1'
#
loop_
_entity.id
_entity.type
_entity.pdbx_description
1 polymer ?
#
loop_
_entity_poly.entity_id
_entity_poly.type
_entity_poly.pdbx_seq_one_letter_code
_entity_poly.pdbx_strand_id
1 'polypeptide(L)'
;MRKRRADPLAFSVESGPFFGPTQHILNLFSLDHSAKYTPNVNAKIDRGFFQADNDWTCYRRNYFQVSAAFNLGGSIGPMGEADLPCVVEVEGRFHPVVQFMVGLTAKVSNNDKKIDLIQHTPKRDKGPQTTPEPRPIRAGGNLSISSVGSNSSIVTYERIQFKTATANNGKRRAAQQYYVLVVELIAKCDNGQCHKVATTQSVNLVVRGRSPGHYAD
;
A
#
# COMPACT_ATOMS: atom_id res chain seq x y z
N MET A 1 34.44 30.71 -7.24
CA MET A 1 33.02 30.34 -7.43
C MET A 1 32.61 29.39 -6.31
N ARG A 2 31.75 29.83 -5.39
CA ARG A 2 31.46 29.13 -4.11
C ARG A 2 30.62 27.86 -4.34
N LYS A 3 31.15 26.71 -3.89
CA LYS A 3 30.46 25.42 -3.71
C LYS A 3 29.33 25.63 -2.69
N ARG A 4 28.07 25.52 -3.10
CA ARG A 4 26.93 25.50 -2.16
C ARG A 4 27.03 24.21 -1.34
N ARG A 5 27.32 24.34 -0.04
CA ARG A 5 27.18 23.25 0.94
C ARG A 5 25.71 22.86 0.98
N ALA A 6 25.43 21.57 0.80
CA ALA A 6 24.12 21.02 1.12
C ALA A 6 23.91 21.17 2.64
N ASP A 7 22.77 21.74 3.01
CA ASP A 7 22.38 21.95 4.39
C ASP A 7 22.05 20.58 5.03
N PRO A 8 22.75 20.12 6.09
CA PRO A 8 22.55 18.79 6.66
C PRO A 8 21.22 18.65 7.41
N LEU A 9 20.45 19.74 7.54
CA LEU A 9 19.22 19.82 8.32
C LEU A 9 17.94 19.92 7.47
N ALA A 10 18.04 19.83 6.14
CA ALA A 10 16.89 19.81 5.23
C ALA A 10 16.37 18.38 4.96
N PHE A 11 16.22 17.55 5.99
CA PHE A 11 15.50 16.27 5.91
C PHE A 11 14.22 16.37 6.74
N SER A 12 13.18 16.98 6.15
CA SER A 12 11.83 16.93 6.71
C SER A 12 10.78 17.28 5.66
N VAL A 13 10.40 16.28 4.85
CA VAL A 13 9.05 15.97 4.35
C VAL A 13 9.13 14.50 3.90
N GLU A 14 8.12 13.68 4.19
CA GLU A 14 8.00 12.30 3.67
C GLU A 14 8.44 12.22 2.20
N SER A 15 9.59 11.59 1.94
CA SER A 15 10.32 11.79 0.67
C SER A 15 9.80 10.91 -0.49
N GLY A 16 8.56 10.44 -0.40
CA GLY A 16 7.96 9.50 -1.33
C GLY A 16 6.48 9.81 -1.59
N PRO A 17 5.86 9.15 -2.59
CA PRO A 17 4.44 9.33 -2.85
C PRO A 17 3.61 8.92 -1.64
N PHE A 18 2.60 9.72 -1.33
CA PHE A 18 1.73 9.49 -0.18
C PHE A 18 0.43 8.78 -0.56
N PHE A 19 -0.26 8.27 0.46
CA PHE A 19 -1.58 7.65 0.34
C PHE A 19 -2.66 8.60 0.82
N GLY A 20 -3.82 8.54 0.18
CA GLY A 20 -5.00 9.30 0.56
C GLY A 20 -5.69 8.75 1.82
N PRO A 21 -6.84 9.34 2.19
CA PRO A 21 -7.63 8.84 3.32
C PRO A 21 -8.16 7.43 3.05
N THR A 22 -8.43 6.69 4.13
CA THR A 22 -9.04 5.38 4.05
C THR A 22 -10.46 5.47 3.49
N GLN A 23 -10.76 4.66 2.47
CA GLN A 23 -12.09 4.44 1.92
C GLN A 23 -12.68 3.17 2.53
N HIS A 24 -13.79 3.30 3.23
CA HIS A 24 -14.50 2.18 3.87
C HIS A 24 -15.43 1.50 2.86
N ILE A 25 -15.38 0.17 2.80
CA ILE A 25 -16.19 -0.64 1.89
C ILE A 25 -17.29 -1.37 2.67
N LEU A 26 -16.91 -2.03 3.76
CA LEU A 26 -17.83 -2.79 4.61
C LEU A 26 -17.74 -2.30 6.05
N ASN A 27 -18.83 -2.49 6.79
CA ASN A 27 -18.90 -2.14 8.19
C ASN A 27 -18.31 -3.25 9.06
N LEU A 28 -17.59 -2.84 10.09
CA LEU A 28 -17.10 -3.72 11.15
C LEU A 28 -17.80 -3.35 12.46
N PHE A 29 -18.13 -4.33 13.27
CA PHE A 29 -18.77 -4.14 14.58
C PHE A 29 -18.11 -5.00 15.65
N SER A 30 -18.29 -4.62 16.91
CA SER A 30 -18.03 -5.48 18.05
C SER A 30 -18.91 -6.74 18.00
N LEU A 31 -18.51 -7.81 18.69
CA LEU A 31 -19.26 -9.07 18.70
C LEU A 31 -20.69 -8.94 19.23
N ASP A 32 -20.90 -8.04 20.18
CA ASP A 32 -22.22 -7.72 20.77
C ASP A 32 -23.00 -6.69 19.95
N HIS A 33 -22.42 -6.23 18.84
CA HIS A 33 -22.97 -5.20 17.95
C HIS A 33 -23.20 -3.84 18.62
N SER A 34 -22.62 -3.59 19.80
CA SER A 34 -22.78 -2.34 20.55
C SER A 34 -21.96 -1.19 19.98
N ALA A 35 -20.85 -1.50 19.30
CA ALA A 35 -19.94 -0.51 18.74
C ALA A 35 -19.62 -0.80 17.28
N LYS A 36 -19.58 0.26 16.47
CA LYS A 36 -19.04 0.22 15.10
C LYS A 36 -17.55 0.51 15.12
N TYR A 37 -16.77 -0.33 14.47
CA TYR A 37 -15.33 -0.13 14.27
C TYR A 37 -15.06 0.56 12.93
N THR A 38 -14.13 1.51 12.99
CA THR A 38 -13.72 2.38 11.88
C THR A 38 -12.26 2.07 11.55
N PRO A 39 -11.99 1.21 10.55
CA PRO A 39 -10.62 0.88 10.15
C PRO A 39 -9.91 2.09 9.55
N ASN A 40 -8.72 2.40 10.03
CA ASN A 40 -7.83 3.41 9.47
C ASN A 40 -6.59 2.71 8.92
N VAL A 41 -6.47 2.64 7.60
CA VAL A 41 -5.36 1.99 6.89
C VAL A 41 -4.31 3.04 6.55
N ASN A 42 -3.10 2.83 7.05
CA ASN A 42 -1.94 3.67 6.79
C ASN A 42 -0.95 2.92 5.92
N ALA A 43 -0.40 3.59 4.91
CA ALA A 43 0.59 3.02 4.03
C ALA A 43 1.66 4.04 3.67
N LYS A 44 2.86 3.55 3.43
CA LYS A 44 4.04 4.34 3.10
C LYS A 44 4.84 3.67 2.00
N ILE A 45 5.29 4.46 1.03
CA ILE A 45 6.28 4.03 0.05
C ILE A 45 7.67 4.35 0.60
N ASP A 46 8.41 3.33 0.98
CA ASP A 46 9.71 3.50 1.63
C ASP A 46 10.84 3.77 0.64
N ARG A 47 10.75 3.19 -0.57
CA ARG A 47 11.80 3.23 -1.60
C ARG A 47 11.22 3.09 -3.01
N GLY A 48 11.98 3.56 -4.00
CA GLY A 48 11.78 3.22 -5.43
C GLY A 48 11.13 4.30 -6.29
N PHE A 49 10.72 5.42 -5.70
CA PHE A 49 10.11 6.55 -6.39
C PHE A 49 10.93 7.83 -6.21
N PHE A 50 10.81 8.74 -7.18
CA PHE A 50 11.44 10.05 -7.19
C PHE A 50 10.54 11.05 -7.93
N GLN A 51 10.70 12.34 -7.65
CA GLN A 51 9.96 13.38 -8.35
C GLN A 51 10.62 13.70 -9.70
N ALA A 52 9.84 13.71 -10.78
CA ALA A 52 10.29 14.13 -12.11
C ALA A 52 9.13 14.75 -12.90
N ASP A 53 9.36 15.89 -13.54
CA ASP A 53 8.34 16.62 -14.31
C ASP A 53 7.04 16.87 -13.49
N ASN A 54 7.20 17.22 -12.21
CA ASN A 54 6.14 17.35 -11.20
C ASN A 54 5.33 16.07 -10.88
N ASP A 55 5.71 14.93 -11.42
CA ASP A 55 5.07 13.64 -11.18
C ASP A 55 5.92 12.73 -10.29
N TRP A 56 5.26 11.94 -9.45
CA TRP A 56 5.89 10.83 -8.75
C TRP A 56 6.20 9.70 -9.72
N THR A 57 7.48 9.46 -9.94
CA THR A 57 7.97 8.60 -11.00
C THR A 57 8.76 7.41 -10.44
N CYS A 58 8.58 6.24 -11.02
CA CYS A 58 9.51 5.12 -10.89
C CYS A 58 9.87 4.53 -12.24
N TYR A 59 10.90 3.69 -12.26
CA TYR A 59 11.24 2.87 -13.43
C TYR A 59 10.65 1.47 -13.26
N ARG A 60 10.02 0.93 -14.32
CA ARG A 60 9.36 -0.39 -14.28
C ARG A 60 10.27 -1.56 -13.88
N ARG A 61 11.59 -1.42 -14.09
CA ARG A 61 12.61 -2.44 -13.77
C ARG A 61 13.30 -2.22 -12.42
N ASN A 62 12.91 -1.19 -11.69
CA ASN A 62 13.44 -0.93 -10.36
C ASN A 62 12.48 -1.49 -9.33
N TYR A 63 13.06 -1.91 -8.21
CA TYR A 63 12.29 -2.35 -7.05
C TYR A 63 11.80 -1.16 -6.26
N PHE A 64 10.54 -1.22 -5.84
CA PHE A 64 10.00 -0.35 -4.81
C PHE A 64 9.55 -1.18 -3.59
N GLN A 65 9.30 -0.47 -2.50
CA GLN A 65 8.90 -1.04 -1.22
C GLN A 65 7.71 -0.26 -0.67
N VAL A 66 6.70 -1.00 -0.18
CA VAL A 66 5.52 -0.43 0.47
C VAL A 66 5.34 -1.10 1.82
N SER A 67 5.16 -0.31 2.87
CA SER A 67 4.80 -0.77 4.20
C SER A 67 3.38 -0.31 4.55
N ALA A 68 2.62 -1.17 5.21
CA ALA A 68 1.25 -0.90 5.61
C ALA A 68 1.00 -1.32 7.06
N ALA A 69 0.16 -0.54 7.74
CA ALA A 69 -0.35 -0.77 9.08
C ALA A 69 -1.83 -0.35 9.12
N PHE A 70 -2.58 -0.78 10.12
CA PHE A 70 -3.94 -0.30 10.29
C PHE A 70 -4.34 -0.24 11.76
N ASN A 71 -5.23 0.70 12.09
CA ASN A 71 -5.85 0.81 13.39
C ASN A 71 -7.36 0.63 13.26
N LEU A 72 -8.03 0.22 14.33
CA LEU A 72 -9.48 0.15 14.39
C LEU A 72 -9.96 1.20 15.42
N GLY A 73 -10.62 2.25 14.94
CA GLY A 73 -11.20 3.28 15.80
C GLY A 73 -12.63 2.92 16.22
N GLY A 74 -12.95 2.99 17.51
CA GLY A 74 -14.27 2.74 18.07
C GLY A 74 -14.20 2.87 19.60
N SER A 75 -15.20 3.48 20.22
CA SER A 75 -15.19 3.87 21.65
C SER A 75 -15.10 2.69 22.63
N ILE A 76 -14.53 2.73 23.83
CA ILE A 76 -13.29 3.26 24.42
C ILE A 76 -12.96 2.22 25.51
N GLY A 77 -11.85 1.49 25.40
CA GLY A 77 -11.15 0.97 26.57
C GLY A 77 -10.05 1.97 26.97
N PRO A 78 -9.60 2.04 28.24
CA PRO A 78 -8.59 3.01 28.71
C PRO A 78 -7.24 2.95 27.98
N MET A 79 -7.04 1.95 27.11
CA MET A 79 -5.81 1.71 26.35
C MET A 79 -5.92 1.89 24.83
N GLY A 80 -7.10 2.26 24.28
CA GLY A 80 -7.20 2.67 22.86
C GLY A 80 -6.92 1.59 21.81
N GLU A 81 -6.78 0.33 22.21
CA GLU A 81 -6.70 -0.82 21.29
C GLU A 81 -8.10 -1.42 21.17
N ALA A 82 -8.70 -1.33 19.97
CA ALA A 82 -9.88 -2.12 19.66
C ALA A 82 -9.42 -3.58 19.53
N ASP A 83 -9.50 -4.29 20.66
CA ASP A 83 -9.19 -5.71 20.69
C ASP A 83 -10.22 -6.47 19.84
N LEU A 84 -9.67 -7.32 18.98
CA LEU A 84 -10.39 -8.44 18.42
C LEU A 84 -11.03 -9.24 19.58
N PRO A 85 -12.31 -9.61 19.47
CA PRO A 85 -12.94 -10.04 18.22
C PRO A 85 -13.92 -9.01 17.62
N CYS A 86 -14.16 -9.13 16.31
CA CYS A 86 -15.12 -8.29 15.58
C CYS A 86 -15.91 -9.11 14.55
N VAL A 87 -17.03 -8.55 14.08
CA VAL A 87 -17.82 -9.09 12.97
C VAL A 87 -17.78 -8.14 11.78
N VAL A 88 -17.82 -8.68 10.56
CA VAL A 88 -18.03 -7.91 9.33
C VAL A 88 -19.46 -8.10 8.86
N GLU A 89 -20.10 -7.00 8.47
CA GLU A 89 -21.42 -7.02 7.85
C GLU A 89 -21.29 -7.14 6.33
N VAL A 90 -21.87 -8.19 5.75
CA VAL A 90 -21.89 -8.47 4.32
C VAL A 90 -23.33 -8.77 3.92
N GLU A 91 -23.92 -7.91 3.07
CA GLU A 91 -25.29 -8.10 2.57
C GLU A 91 -26.34 -8.34 3.68
N GLY A 92 -26.19 -7.63 4.81
CA GLY A 92 -27.08 -7.74 5.98
C GLY A 92 -26.83 -8.97 6.87
N ARG A 93 -25.78 -9.75 6.61
CA ARG A 93 -25.35 -10.88 7.45
C ARG A 93 -24.04 -10.54 8.17
N PHE A 94 -23.91 -11.02 9.40
CA PHE A 94 -22.72 -10.80 10.22
C PHE A 94 -21.84 -12.04 10.21
N HIS A 95 -20.56 -11.85 9.91
CA HIS A 95 -19.57 -12.91 9.85
C HIS A 95 -18.45 -12.64 10.85
N PRO A 96 -18.18 -13.55 11.81
CA PRO A 96 -17.05 -13.41 12.72
C PRO A 96 -15.72 -13.32 11.97
N VAL A 97 -14.95 -12.26 12.23
CA VAL A 97 -13.63 -12.07 11.65
C VAL A 97 -12.59 -12.80 12.51
N VAL A 98 -11.89 -13.75 11.91
CA VAL A 98 -10.83 -14.53 12.58
C VAL A 98 -9.44 -13.96 12.36
N GLN A 99 -9.24 -13.22 11.27
CA GLN A 99 -7.95 -12.64 10.92
C GLN A 99 -8.09 -11.47 9.97
N PHE A 100 -7.31 -10.41 10.20
CA PHE A 100 -7.10 -9.38 9.19
C PHE A 100 -5.90 -9.72 8.31
N MET A 101 -6.03 -9.40 7.03
CA MET A 101 -4.96 -9.48 6.05
C MET A 101 -4.86 -8.14 5.32
N VAL A 102 -3.66 -7.79 4.87
CA VAL A 102 -3.44 -6.64 4.01
C VAL A 102 -3.00 -7.12 2.64
N GLY A 103 -3.56 -6.54 1.58
CA GLY A 103 -3.19 -6.78 0.19
C GLY A 103 -2.57 -5.54 -0.44
N LEU A 104 -1.70 -5.73 -1.43
CA LEU A 104 -1.14 -4.67 -2.26
C LEU A 104 -1.47 -4.94 -3.73
N THR A 105 -2.19 -4.02 -4.36
CA THR A 105 -2.54 -4.11 -5.78
C THR A 105 -2.24 -2.79 -6.50
N ALA A 106 -2.37 -2.78 -7.82
CA ALA A 106 -2.23 -1.59 -8.64
C ALA A 106 -3.33 -1.53 -9.71
N LYS A 107 -3.70 -0.31 -10.11
CA LYS A 107 -4.68 -0.06 -11.17
C LYS A 107 -4.35 1.22 -11.93
N VAL A 108 -4.95 1.37 -13.11
CA VAL A 108 -4.99 2.66 -13.81
C VAL A 108 -5.90 3.61 -13.03
N SER A 109 -5.42 4.82 -12.79
CA SER A 109 -6.06 5.81 -11.90
C SER A 109 -7.51 6.15 -12.30
N ASN A 110 -7.81 6.16 -13.60
CA ASN A 110 -9.08 6.70 -14.13
C ASN A 110 -10.07 5.66 -14.69
N ASN A 111 -9.77 4.36 -14.68
CA ASN A 111 -10.70 3.36 -15.24
C ASN A 111 -10.63 1.97 -14.57
N ASP A 112 -10.08 1.89 -13.36
CA ASP A 112 -9.99 0.69 -12.52
C ASP A 112 -9.34 -0.54 -13.17
N LYS A 113 -8.76 -0.42 -14.37
CA LYS A 113 -8.05 -1.50 -15.04
C LYS A 113 -6.88 -1.94 -14.17
N LYS A 114 -6.91 -3.20 -13.72
CA LYS A 114 -5.85 -3.81 -12.91
C LYS A 114 -4.51 -3.79 -13.63
N ILE A 115 -3.46 -3.46 -12.88
CA ILE A 115 -2.06 -3.53 -13.30
C ILE A 115 -1.37 -4.60 -12.46
N ASP A 116 -0.69 -5.52 -13.14
CA ASP A 116 0.04 -6.57 -12.47
C ASP A 116 1.28 -6.02 -11.76
N LEU A 117 1.40 -6.38 -10.49
CA LEU A 117 2.61 -6.23 -9.70
C LEU A 117 3.36 -7.56 -9.66
N ILE A 118 4.69 -7.49 -9.69
CA ILE A 118 5.58 -8.64 -9.57
C ILE A 118 6.46 -8.45 -8.33
N GLN A 119 6.53 -9.47 -7.48
CA GLN A 119 7.42 -9.55 -6.34
C GLN A 119 8.57 -10.51 -6.64
N HIS A 120 9.79 -10.04 -6.39
CA HIS A 120 11.00 -10.85 -6.52
C HIS A 120 11.55 -11.26 -5.15
N THR A 121 12.20 -12.42 -5.11
CA THR A 121 13.01 -12.82 -3.96
C THR A 121 14.38 -12.13 -3.97
N PRO A 122 15.18 -12.21 -2.88
CA PRO A 122 16.57 -11.74 -2.89
C PRO A 122 17.44 -12.35 -4.00
N LYS A 123 17.07 -13.54 -4.52
CA LYS A 123 17.73 -14.20 -5.65
C LYS A 123 17.40 -13.59 -7.03
N ARG A 124 16.56 -12.55 -7.07
CA ARG A 124 16.14 -11.82 -8.28
C ARG A 124 15.69 -12.76 -9.40
N ASP A 125 16.37 -12.76 -10.54
CA ASP A 125 16.03 -13.57 -11.72
C ASP A 125 16.24 -15.07 -11.50
N LYS A 126 17.09 -15.46 -10.55
CA LYS A 126 17.33 -16.87 -10.18
C LYS A 126 16.34 -17.39 -9.14
N GLY A 127 15.37 -16.57 -8.73
CA GLY A 127 14.34 -16.93 -7.78
C GLY A 127 12.95 -16.88 -8.41
N PRO A 128 11.93 -17.37 -7.70
CA PRO A 128 10.56 -17.27 -8.16
C PRO A 128 10.13 -15.80 -8.27
N GLN A 129 9.30 -15.53 -9.27
CA GLN A 129 8.59 -14.26 -9.45
C GLN A 129 7.11 -14.53 -9.21
N THR A 130 6.50 -13.81 -8.27
CA THR A 130 5.11 -14.04 -7.89
C THR A 130 4.32 -12.74 -7.89
N THR A 131 3.01 -12.82 -8.03
CA THR A 131 2.14 -11.71 -7.66
C THR A 131 2.23 -11.52 -6.13
N PRO A 132 2.27 -10.28 -5.60
CA PRO A 132 2.22 -10.07 -4.16
C PRO A 132 0.88 -10.54 -3.59
N GLU A 133 0.93 -11.51 -2.69
CA GLU A 133 -0.25 -12.07 -2.03
C GLU A 133 -0.60 -11.29 -0.74
N PRO A 134 -1.88 -11.25 -0.35
CA PRO A 134 -2.27 -10.69 0.94
C PRO A 134 -1.57 -11.39 2.11
N ARG A 135 -1.15 -10.62 3.12
CA ARG A 135 -0.46 -11.14 4.31
C ARG A 135 -1.22 -10.83 5.59
N PRO A 136 -1.22 -11.75 6.58
CA PRO A 136 -1.79 -11.48 7.90
C PRO A 136 -1.23 -10.22 8.54
N ILE A 137 -2.08 -9.45 9.20
CA ILE A 137 -1.71 -8.24 9.92
C ILE A 137 -2.57 -8.10 11.18
N ARG A 138 -2.00 -7.55 12.25
CA ARG A 138 -2.74 -7.18 13.47
C ARG A 138 -2.98 -5.67 13.50
N ALA A 139 -4.08 -5.26 14.12
CA ALA A 139 -4.34 -3.85 14.36
C ALA A 139 -3.22 -3.26 15.23
N GLY A 140 -3.00 -1.95 15.07
CA GLY A 140 -1.86 -1.26 15.67
C GLY A 140 -0.73 -1.07 14.66
N GLY A 141 0.42 -0.66 15.18
CA GLY A 141 1.62 -0.41 14.39
C GLY A 141 1.80 1.06 14.04
N ASN A 142 3.05 1.50 14.08
CA ASN A 142 3.43 2.87 13.78
C ASN A 142 4.47 2.88 12.67
N LEU A 143 4.10 3.39 11.49
CA LEU A 143 4.98 3.48 10.32
C LEU A 143 6.07 4.56 10.45
N SER A 144 6.01 5.42 11.48
CA SER A 144 7.05 6.43 11.73
C SER A 144 8.27 5.84 12.46
N ILE A 145 8.10 4.73 13.17
CA ILE A 145 9.17 4.05 13.90
C ILE A 145 9.70 2.93 13.00
N SER A 146 10.98 2.99 12.66
CA SER A 146 11.68 1.87 12.03
C SER A 146 11.63 0.68 12.99
N SER A 147 10.68 -0.23 12.77
CA SER A 147 10.43 -1.37 13.65
C SER A 147 11.64 -2.31 13.65
N VAL A 148 12.41 -2.29 14.74
CA VAL A 148 13.41 -3.30 15.05
C VAL A 148 12.67 -4.45 15.75
N GLY A 149 12.29 -5.49 15.00
CA GLY A 149 11.60 -6.67 15.53
C GLY A 149 10.43 -7.14 14.65
N SER A 150 10.01 -8.39 14.85
CA SER A 150 8.88 -9.01 14.16
C SER A 150 7.54 -8.46 14.68
N ASN A 151 7.22 -7.21 14.34
CA ASN A 151 5.93 -6.61 14.65
C ASN A 151 4.88 -7.12 13.66
N SER A 152 3.95 -7.96 14.12
CA SER A 152 2.84 -8.47 13.30
C SER A 152 1.82 -7.40 12.88
N SER A 153 2.00 -6.16 13.34
CA SER A 153 1.17 -5.01 13.03
C SER A 153 1.61 -4.20 11.82
N ILE A 154 2.78 -4.50 11.25
CA ILE A 154 3.29 -3.88 10.02
C ILE A 154 3.58 -4.97 9.01
N VAL A 155 3.10 -4.78 7.78
CA VAL A 155 3.44 -5.64 6.65
C VAL A 155 4.21 -4.84 5.62
N THR A 156 5.37 -5.37 5.21
CA THR A 156 6.20 -4.79 4.17
C THR A 156 6.24 -5.67 2.93
N TYR A 157 5.86 -5.07 1.80
CA TYR A 157 6.03 -5.60 0.46
C TYR A 157 7.34 -5.07 -0.12
N GLU A 158 8.36 -5.92 -0.15
CA GLU A 158 9.67 -5.60 -0.72
C GLU A 158 9.82 -6.14 -2.14
N ARG A 159 10.74 -5.52 -2.89
CA ARG A 159 11.16 -5.97 -4.23
C ARG A 159 9.99 -6.07 -5.22
N ILE A 160 9.08 -5.10 -5.14
CA ILE A 160 7.94 -5.00 -6.04
C ILE A 160 8.33 -4.27 -7.31
N GLN A 161 7.80 -4.71 -8.45
CA GLN A 161 7.88 -4.04 -9.75
C GLN A 161 6.49 -3.94 -10.37
N PHE A 162 6.29 -2.91 -11.19
CA PHE A 162 5.18 -2.90 -12.14
C PHE A 162 5.54 -3.74 -13.36
N LYS A 163 4.63 -4.63 -13.79
CA LYS A 163 4.83 -5.43 -15.00
C LYS A 163 4.92 -4.57 -16.25
N THR A 164 4.15 -3.48 -16.32
CA THR A 164 4.06 -2.57 -17.47
C THR A 164 4.37 -1.13 -17.08
N ALA A 165 4.85 -0.35 -18.05
CA ALA A 165 4.99 1.10 -17.91
C ALA A 165 3.63 1.78 -18.14
N THR A 166 3.46 2.98 -17.58
CA THR A 166 2.31 3.85 -17.90
C THR A 166 2.34 4.22 -19.38
N ALA A 167 1.16 4.32 -20.00
CA ALA A 167 1.05 4.76 -21.38
C ALA A 167 1.23 6.27 -21.49
N ASN A 168 1.59 6.73 -22.70
CA ASN A 168 1.66 8.15 -23.06
C ASN A 168 2.59 9.01 -22.17
N ASN A 169 3.73 8.45 -21.76
CA ASN A 169 4.83 9.12 -21.03
C ASN A 169 5.45 10.31 -21.78
N GLY A 170 4.69 11.41 -21.94
CA GLY A 170 5.11 12.67 -22.56
C GLY A 170 5.42 12.65 -24.06
N LYS A 171 5.33 11.50 -24.74
CA LYS A 171 5.82 11.31 -26.13
C LYS A 171 4.74 11.09 -27.20
N ARG A 172 3.44 11.21 -26.88
CA ARG A 172 2.35 10.89 -27.83
C ARG A 172 1.29 11.99 -27.88
N ARG A 173 0.45 11.97 -28.93
CA ARG A 173 -0.70 12.87 -29.13
C ARG A 173 -1.80 12.74 -28.07
N ALA A 174 -1.73 11.75 -27.18
CA ALA A 174 -2.73 11.44 -26.17
C ALA A 174 -2.24 11.77 -24.76
N ALA A 175 -3.18 12.02 -23.84
CA ALA A 175 -2.88 12.38 -22.46
C ALA A 175 -2.14 11.28 -21.70
N GLN A 176 -1.27 11.71 -20.77
CA GLN A 176 -0.55 10.86 -19.83
C GLN A 176 -1.52 9.96 -19.05
N GLN A 177 -1.22 8.66 -18.98
CA GLN A 177 -1.92 7.76 -18.06
C GLN A 177 -1.15 7.64 -16.74
N TYR A 178 -1.89 7.52 -15.65
CA TYR A 178 -1.34 7.36 -14.31
C TYR A 178 -1.79 6.03 -13.71
N TYR A 179 -0.90 5.42 -12.93
CA TYR A 179 -1.26 4.30 -12.07
C TYR A 179 -1.45 4.79 -10.64
N VAL A 180 -2.14 3.99 -9.83
CA VAL A 180 -2.19 4.12 -8.38
C VAL A 180 -1.91 2.77 -7.74
N LEU A 181 -1.25 2.78 -6.60
CA LEU A 181 -1.16 1.62 -5.71
C LEU A 181 -2.38 1.63 -4.79
N VAL A 182 -2.93 0.45 -4.53
CA VAL A 182 -4.08 0.26 -3.63
C VAL A 182 -3.66 -0.71 -2.54
N VAL A 183 -3.73 -0.25 -1.29
CA VAL A 183 -3.57 -1.10 -0.12
C VAL A 183 -4.96 -1.47 0.38
N GLU A 184 -5.22 -2.77 0.50
CA GLU A 184 -6.53 -3.32 0.84
C GLU A 184 -6.47 -3.97 2.23
N LEU A 185 -7.37 -3.58 3.13
CA LEU A 185 -7.63 -4.31 4.37
C LEU A 185 -8.71 -5.35 4.12
N ILE A 186 -8.42 -6.60 4.47
CA ILE A 186 -9.25 -7.77 4.20
C ILE A 186 -9.58 -8.45 5.51
N ALA A 187 -10.86 -8.70 5.76
CA ALA A 187 -11.35 -9.52 6.86
C ALA A 187 -11.52 -10.96 6.39
N LYS A 188 -10.76 -11.89 6.96
CA LYS A 188 -10.96 -13.32 6.81
C LYS A 188 -11.92 -13.79 7.91
N CYS A 189 -13.00 -14.44 7.50
CA CYS A 189 -14.05 -14.92 8.39
C CYS A 189 -13.84 -16.40 8.77
N ASP A 190 -14.54 -16.84 9.81
CA ASP A 190 -14.53 -18.22 10.32
C ASP A 190 -14.95 -19.26 9.26
N ASN A 191 -15.88 -18.90 8.39
CA ASN A 191 -16.32 -19.67 7.24
C ASN A 191 -15.28 -19.76 6.10
N GLY A 192 -14.10 -19.15 6.28
CA GLY A 192 -13.00 -19.13 5.30
C GLY A 192 -13.13 -18.06 4.22
N GLN A 193 -14.23 -17.31 4.16
CA GLN A 193 -14.42 -16.23 3.18
C GLN A 193 -13.59 -14.99 3.54
N CYS A 194 -13.14 -14.27 2.52
CA CYS A 194 -12.35 -13.05 2.66
C CYS A 194 -13.12 -11.87 2.05
N HIS A 195 -13.29 -10.81 2.83
CA HIS A 195 -14.02 -9.61 2.41
C HIS A 195 -13.12 -8.38 2.51
N LYS A 196 -13.09 -7.55 1.45
CA LYS A 196 -12.39 -6.26 1.49
C LYS A 196 -13.20 -5.27 2.31
N VAL A 197 -12.65 -4.81 3.42
CA VAL A 197 -13.38 -3.95 4.38
C VAL A 197 -13.00 -2.48 4.23
N ALA A 198 -11.76 -2.18 3.84
CA ALA A 198 -11.28 -0.82 3.62
C ALA A 198 -10.12 -0.79 2.64
N THR A 199 -9.88 0.35 2.01
CA THR A 199 -8.72 0.57 1.13
C THR A 199 -8.12 1.94 1.33
N THR A 200 -6.85 2.10 0.97
CA THR A 200 -6.26 3.42 0.71
C THR A 200 -5.51 3.38 -0.62
N GLN A 201 -5.43 4.52 -1.30
CA GLN A 201 -4.84 4.63 -2.63
C GLN A 201 -3.72 5.67 -2.61
N SER A 202 -2.64 5.39 -3.34
CA SER A 202 -1.57 6.38 -3.54
C SER A 202 -2.06 7.54 -4.40
N VAL A 203 -1.32 8.65 -4.36
CA VAL A 203 -1.35 9.64 -5.43
C VAL A 203 -1.03 9.02 -6.80
N ASN A 204 -1.28 9.78 -7.87
CA ASN A 204 -0.96 9.39 -9.24
C ASN A 204 0.55 9.11 -9.40
N LEU A 205 0.85 7.99 -10.06
CA LEU A 205 2.21 7.50 -10.30
C LEU A 205 2.48 7.36 -11.79
N VAL A 206 3.66 7.78 -12.20
CA VAL A 206 4.22 7.56 -13.54
C VAL A 206 5.22 6.41 -13.49
N VAL A 207 5.00 5.39 -14.31
CA VAL A 207 5.92 4.26 -14.44
C VAL A 207 6.62 4.37 -15.78
N ARG A 208 7.87 4.82 -15.76
CA ARG A 208 8.71 4.93 -16.96
C ARG A 208 9.29 3.58 -17.34
N GLY A 209 9.78 3.50 -18.58
CA GLY A 209 10.48 2.32 -19.12
C GLY A 209 11.83 2.07 -18.44
N ARG A 210 12.88 1.85 -19.24
CA ARG A 210 14.25 1.76 -18.72
C ARG A 210 14.80 3.17 -18.47
N SER A 211 15.70 3.29 -17.50
CA SER A 211 16.52 4.50 -17.35
C SER A 211 17.28 4.78 -18.65
N PRO A 212 17.23 6.01 -19.20
CA PRO A 212 17.87 6.37 -20.47
C PRO A 212 19.39 6.14 -20.53
N GLY A 213 20.07 5.93 -19.39
CA GLY A 213 21.53 5.78 -19.33
C GLY A 213 22.04 4.43 -18.82
N HIS A 214 21.19 3.40 -18.70
CA HIS A 214 21.58 2.11 -18.10
C HIS A 214 21.61 0.92 -19.06
N TYR A 215 21.21 1.11 -20.31
CA TYR A 215 21.29 0.07 -21.33
C TYR A 215 21.63 0.77 -22.65
N ALA A 216 22.82 0.49 -23.19
CA ALA A 216 23.02 0.63 -24.63
C ALA A 216 22.07 -0.39 -25.29
N ASP A 217 21.43 0.03 -26.38
CA ASP A 217 20.55 -0.83 -27.19
C ASP A 217 21.25 -2.12 -27.63
#